data_AF-A0A924TAS2-F1
#
_entry.id   AF-A0A924TAS2-F1
#
_cell.length_a   1.000
_cell.length_b   1.000
_cell.length_c   1.000
_cell.angle_alpha   90.00
_cell.angle_beta   90.00
_cell.angle_gamma   90.00
#
_symmetry.space_group_name_H-M   'P 1'
#
loop_
_entity.id
_entity.type
_entity.pdbx_description
1 polymer ?
#
loop_
_entity_poly.entity_id
_entity_poly.type
_entity_poly.pdbx_seq_one_letter_code
_entity_poly.pdbx_strand_id
1 'polypeptide(L)'
;MNPPTGKVFLAFQDYMQRSHGAVITAKDYTEAISMRSPQFKKLFLDYSVWRALLKGEELHLGRMLANELLKGYISSTKAVKVAKGYAGADGWVYSVLVRGGYHVPEQGKSQWTAIFGEQEIAFPGSIPWNDVYGFRKVNNSKFTGPVWLRAGSGYLTEPNSLKIHKLLSGQPQ
;
A
#
# COMPACT_ATOMS: atom_id res chain seq x y z
N MET A 1 -4.41 -19.65 7.79
CA MET A 1 -4.16 -18.68 6.71
C MET A 1 -5.18 -18.93 5.61
N ASN A 2 -6.02 -17.95 5.29
CA ASN A 2 -6.95 -18.08 4.17
C ASN A 2 -6.15 -18.16 2.86
N PRO A 3 -6.51 -19.04 1.92
CA PRO A 3 -5.83 -19.11 0.63
C PRO A 3 -5.98 -17.75 -0.09
N PRO A 4 -4.97 -17.28 -0.83
CA PRO A 4 -5.03 -16.00 -1.54
C PRO A 4 -5.95 -16.12 -2.74
N THR A 5 -7.27 -16.19 -2.52
CA THR A 5 -8.25 -15.88 -3.56
C THR A 5 -8.30 -14.37 -3.70
N GLY A 6 -7.59 -13.84 -4.70
CA GLY A 6 -7.44 -12.40 -4.92
C GLY A 6 -6.51 -12.07 -6.08
N LYS A 7 -6.31 -10.77 -6.34
CA LYS A 7 -5.49 -10.20 -7.44
C LYS A 7 -4.14 -10.93 -7.68
N VAL A 8 -3.53 -11.50 -6.62
CA VAL A 8 -2.28 -12.27 -6.68
C VAL A 8 -2.41 -13.56 -7.51
N PHE A 9 -3.48 -14.33 -7.35
CA PHE A 9 -3.70 -15.55 -8.13
C PHE A 9 -3.86 -15.21 -9.62
N LEU A 10 -4.67 -14.21 -9.94
CA LEU A 10 -4.89 -13.78 -11.33
C LEU A 10 -3.57 -13.36 -12.00
N ALA A 11 -2.73 -12.64 -11.28
CA ALA A 11 -1.41 -12.24 -11.77
C ALA A 11 -0.46 -13.41 -11.98
N PHE A 12 -0.48 -14.39 -11.06
CA PHE A 12 0.33 -15.59 -11.20
C PHE A 12 -0.15 -16.48 -12.34
N GLN A 13 -1.47 -16.59 -12.54
CA GLN A 13 -2.07 -17.30 -13.66
C GLN A 13 -1.64 -16.68 -15.00
N ASP A 14 -1.69 -15.35 -15.12
CA ASP A 14 -1.18 -14.65 -16.31
C ASP A 14 0.31 -14.92 -16.55
N TYR A 15 1.13 -14.91 -15.48
CA TYR A 15 2.54 -15.29 -15.58
C TYR A 15 2.73 -16.73 -16.10
N MET A 16 2.01 -17.71 -15.54
CA MET A 16 2.10 -19.11 -15.97
C MET A 16 1.67 -19.30 -17.43
N GLN A 17 0.63 -18.59 -17.87
CA GLN A 17 0.18 -18.62 -19.25
C GLN A 17 1.24 -18.04 -20.19
N ARG A 18 1.85 -16.90 -19.85
CA ARG A 18 2.84 -16.22 -20.71
C ARG A 18 4.21 -16.93 -20.73
N SER A 19 4.68 -17.40 -19.58
CA SER A 19 6.03 -17.98 -19.44
C SER A 19 6.08 -19.48 -19.73
N HIS A 20 4.99 -20.20 -19.51
CA HIS A 20 4.95 -21.66 -19.61
C HIS A 20 3.82 -22.19 -20.49
N GLY A 21 2.95 -21.33 -21.03
CA GLY A 21 1.77 -21.76 -21.79
C GLY A 21 0.77 -22.57 -20.94
N ALA A 22 0.88 -22.49 -19.62
CA ALA A 22 0.14 -23.35 -18.70
C ALA A 22 -1.07 -22.63 -18.11
N VAL A 23 -2.24 -23.25 -18.25
CA VAL A 23 -3.47 -22.81 -17.59
C VAL A 23 -3.56 -23.47 -16.23
N ILE A 24 -3.53 -22.67 -15.16
CA ILE A 24 -3.69 -23.15 -13.78
C ILE A 24 -5.04 -22.72 -13.20
N THR A 25 -5.63 -23.58 -12.36
CA THR A 25 -6.85 -23.24 -11.63
C THR A 25 -6.54 -22.67 -10.25
N ALA A 26 -7.51 -22.00 -9.63
CA ALA A 26 -7.38 -21.50 -8.25
C ALA A 26 -7.17 -22.64 -7.24
N LYS A 27 -7.68 -23.84 -7.55
CA LYS A 27 -7.48 -25.05 -6.75
C LYS A 27 -6.03 -25.51 -6.83
N ASP A 28 -5.48 -25.63 -8.05
CA ASP A 28 -4.06 -26.02 -8.25
C ASP A 28 -3.12 -25.06 -7.54
N TYR A 29 -3.39 -23.76 -7.68
CA TYR A 29 -2.66 -22.71 -6.97
C TYR A 29 -2.71 -22.90 -5.44
N THR A 30 -3.90 -23.10 -4.89
CA THR A 30 -4.09 -23.28 -3.44
C THR A 30 -3.40 -24.53 -2.91
N GLU A 31 -3.47 -25.64 -3.66
CA GLU A 31 -2.80 -26.89 -3.30
C GLU A 31 -1.27 -26.77 -3.40
N ALA A 32 -0.76 -26.03 -4.40
CA ALA A 32 0.66 -25.76 -4.57
C ALA A 32 1.24 -24.91 -3.45
N ILE A 33 0.62 -23.76 -3.14
CA ILE A 33 1.12 -22.85 -2.09
C ILE A 33 1.01 -23.45 -0.68
N SER A 34 0.06 -24.36 -0.47
CA SER A 34 -0.09 -25.06 0.81
C SER A 34 0.81 -26.29 0.93
N MET A 35 1.58 -26.62 -0.12
CA MET A 35 2.49 -27.76 -0.20
C MET A 35 1.84 -29.10 0.18
N ARG A 36 0.53 -29.24 -0.06
CA ARG A 36 -0.25 -30.40 0.41
C ARG A 36 0.01 -31.68 -0.38
N SER A 37 0.45 -31.57 -1.64
CA SER A 37 0.75 -32.73 -2.47
C SER A 37 2.09 -32.59 -3.21
N PRO A 38 2.92 -33.64 -3.25
CA PRO A 38 4.18 -33.67 -4.01
C PRO A 38 4.01 -33.33 -5.50
N GLN A 39 2.84 -33.62 -6.08
CA GLN A 39 2.56 -33.35 -7.51
C GLN A 39 2.63 -31.86 -7.87
N PHE A 40 2.45 -30.96 -6.89
CA PHE A 40 2.52 -29.51 -7.11
C PHE A 40 3.88 -28.90 -6.80
N LYS A 41 4.91 -29.71 -6.52
CA LYS A 41 6.26 -29.21 -6.19
C LYS A 41 6.81 -28.29 -7.28
N LYS A 42 6.60 -28.62 -8.55
CA LYS A 42 7.01 -27.78 -9.68
C LYS A 42 6.27 -26.43 -9.68
N LEU A 43 4.94 -26.45 -9.55
CA LEU A 43 4.13 -25.24 -9.51
C LEU A 43 4.48 -24.34 -8.32
N PHE A 44 4.83 -24.93 -7.17
CA PHE A 44 5.33 -24.19 -6.01
C PHE A 44 6.70 -23.54 -6.26
N LEU A 45 7.61 -24.23 -6.96
CA LEU A 45 8.89 -23.65 -7.38
C LEU A 45 8.67 -22.49 -8.35
N ASP A 46 7.84 -22.67 -9.37
CA ASP A 46 7.51 -21.61 -10.34
C ASP A 46 6.89 -20.39 -9.63
N TYR A 47 5.98 -20.62 -8.68
CA TYR A 47 5.44 -19.57 -7.81
C TYR A 47 6.54 -18.86 -7.01
N SER A 48 7.46 -19.61 -6.41
CA SER A 48 8.55 -19.04 -5.61
C SER A 48 9.50 -18.19 -6.45
N VAL A 49 9.85 -18.65 -7.65
CA VAL A 49 10.65 -17.89 -8.62
C VAL A 49 9.93 -16.62 -9.03
N TRP A 50 8.65 -16.72 -9.40
CA TRP A 50 7.83 -15.56 -9.74
C TRP A 50 7.77 -14.53 -8.60
N ARG A 51 7.55 -14.97 -7.36
CA ARG A 51 7.57 -14.08 -6.19
C ARG A 51 8.93 -13.40 -5.99
N ALA A 52 10.03 -14.11 -6.23
CA ALA A 52 11.37 -13.53 -6.16
C ALA A 52 11.59 -12.46 -7.25
N LEU A 53 11.12 -12.69 -8.47
CA LEU A 53 11.16 -11.71 -9.55
C LEU A 53 10.36 -10.45 -9.19
N LEU A 54 9.12 -10.61 -8.70
CA LEU A 54 8.30 -9.48 -8.25
C LEU A 54 8.99 -8.70 -7.14
N LYS A 55 9.62 -9.40 -6.19
CA LYS A 55 10.38 -8.78 -5.10
C LYS A 55 11.57 -7.96 -5.63
N GLY A 56 12.24 -8.42 -6.69
CA GLY A 56 13.29 -7.66 -7.35
C GLY A 56 12.81 -6.36 -7.99
N GLU A 57 11.52 -6.28 -8.35
CA GLU A 57 10.90 -5.10 -8.98
C GLU A 57 10.12 -4.21 -7.99
N GLU A 58 9.97 -4.62 -6.72
CA GLU A 58 9.07 -3.94 -5.77
C GLU A 58 9.48 -2.48 -5.50
N LEU A 59 10.77 -2.17 -5.63
CA LEU A 59 11.33 -0.82 -5.49
C LEU A 59 11.47 -0.07 -6.83
N HIS A 60 10.75 -0.50 -7.88
CA HIS A 60 10.67 0.24 -9.14
C HIS A 60 9.41 1.12 -9.17
N LEU A 61 9.52 2.37 -8.70
CA LEU A 61 8.39 3.29 -8.55
C LEU A 61 7.46 3.38 -9.77
N GLY A 62 7.99 3.56 -10.98
CA GLY A 62 7.17 3.66 -12.20
C GLY A 62 6.34 2.40 -12.51
N ARG A 63 6.86 1.21 -12.16
CA ARG A 63 6.16 -0.06 -12.36
C ARG A 63 5.14 -0.31 -11.25
N MET A 64 5.43 0.10 -10.02
CA MET A 64 4.47 0.08 -8.92
C MET A 64 3.24 0.94 -9.25
N LEU A 65 3.45 2.17 -9.74
CA LEU A 65 2.35 3.06 -10.13
C LEU A 65 1.50 2.47 -11.27
N ALA A 66 2.12 1.75 -12.21
CA ALA A 66 1.41 1.08 -13.29
C ALA A 66 0.74 -0.25 -12.85
N ASN A 67 1.26 -0.90 -11.81
CA ASN A 67 0.82 -2.20 -11.34
C ASN A 67 0.91 -2.31 -9.80
N GLU A 68 -0.23 -2.16 -9.13
CA GLU A 68 -0.37 -2.26 -7.67
C GLU A 68 0.11 -3.59 -7.07
N LEU A 69 0.36 -4.62 -7.88
CA LEU A 69 0.89 -5.91 -7.41
C LEU A 69 2.35 -5.81 -6.94
N LEU A 70 3.08 -4.81 -7.45
CA LEU A 70 4.47 -4.53 -7.09
C LEU A 70 4.53 -3.62 -5.84
N LYS A 71 3.93 -4.09 -4.74
CA LYS A 71 3.90 -3.35 -3.47
C LYS A 71 5.25 -3.38 -2.77
N GLY A 72 6.15 -2.47 -3.12
CA GLY A 72 7.36 -2.17 -2.34
C GLY A 72 7.33 -0.83 -1.62
N TYR A 73 6.28 -0.03 -1.81
CA TYR A 73 6.14 1.29 -1.19
C TYR A 73 4.86 1.38 -0.35
N ILE A 74 4.91 2.23 0.66
CA ILE A 74 3.73 2.73 1.36
C ILE A 74 3.44 4.16 0.90
N SER A 75 2.22 4.36 0.41
CA SER A 75 1.74 5.64 -0.08
C SER A 75 1.29 6.51 1.08
N SER A 76 1.73 7.76 1.09
CA SER A 76 1.24 8.82 1.97
C SER A 76 0.87 10.04 1.14
N THR A 77 0.08 10.96 1.68
CA THR A 77 -0.33 12.16 0.94
C THR A 77 -0.31 13.37 1.86
N LYS A 78 -0.01 14.54 1.27
CA LYS A 78 -0.16 15.82 1.96
C LYS A 78 -1.62 16.27 2.03
N ALA A 79 -2.49 15.71 1.19
CA ALA A 79 -3.88 16.11 1.09
C ALA A 79 -4.79 15.26 2.01
N VAL A 80 -5.29 15.85 3.10
CA VAL A 80 -6.21 15.18 4.04
C VAL A 80 -7.47 14.66 3.35
N LYS A 81 -7.98 15.36 2.32
CA LYS A 81 -9.14 14.90 1.53
C LYS A 81 -8.86 13.57 0.83
N VAL A 82 -7.68 13.41 0.23
CA VAL A 82 -7.26 12.18 -0.43
C VAL A 82 -7.13 11.06 0.60
N ALA A 83 -6.44 11.32 1.72
CA ALA A 83 -6.27 10.33 2.79
C ALA A 83 -7.62 9.79 3.31
N LYS A 84 -8.63 10.65 3.48
CA LYS A 84 -9.98 10.23 3.88
C LYS A 84 -10.70 9.41 2.82
N GLY A 85 -10.49 9.71 1.54
CA GLY A 85 -11.05 8.92 0.43
C GLY A 85 -10.53 7.49 0.45
N TYR A 86 -9.23 7.31 0.66
CA TYR A 86 -8.59 6.00 0.76
C TYR A 86 -8.92 5.24 2.05
N ALA A 87 -9.21 5.93 3.14
CA ALA A 87 -9.65 5.29 4.39
C ALA A 87 -11.00 4.56 4.22
N GLY A 88 -11.84 4.95 3.27
CA GLY A 88 -13.11 4.27 2.98
C GLY A 88 -14.22 4.53 4.01
N ALA A 89 -15.13 3.56 4.12
CA ALA A 89 -16.36 3.68 4.92
C ALA A 89 -16.14 3.50 6.44
N ASP A 90 -15.13 2.75 6.86
CA ASP A 90 -14.79 2.52 8.27
C ASP A 90 -13.27 2.37 8.42
N GLY A 91 -12.56 3.49 8.31
CA GLY A 91 -11.11 3.52 8.23
C GLY A 91 -10.46 4.49 9.20
N TRP A 92 -9.16 4.69 9.00
CA TRP A 92 -8.33 5.55 9.81
C TRP A 92 -7.41 6.39 8.93
N VAL A 93 -7.22 7.64 9.32
CA VAL A 93 -6.18 8.51 8.74
C VAL A 93 -5.11 8.70 9.79
N TYR A 94 -3.86 8.51 9.38
CA TYR A 94 -2.69 8.63 10.22
C TYR A 94 -1.89 9.88 9.80
N SER A 95 -1.44 10.64 10.78
CA SER A 95 -0.41 11.67 10.61
C SER A 95 0.94 11.03 10.90
N VAL A 96 1.80 11.06 9.89
CA VAL A 96 3.09 10.39 9.89
C VAL A 96 4.21 11.37 9.54
N LEU A 97 5.39 11.16 10.13
CA LEU A 97 6.62 11.83 9.73
C LEU A 97 7.34 10.97 8.69
N VAL A 98 7.28 11.36 7.42
CA VAL A 98 8.01 10.67 6.37
C VAL A 98 9.36 11.34 6.18
N ARG A 99 10.45 10.62 6.45
CA ARG A 99 11.82 11.09 6.23
C ARG A 99 12.35 10.50 4.92
N GLY A 100 12.27 11.29 3.85
CA GLY A 100 12.62 10.85 2.50
C GLY A 100 11.39 10.45 1.67
N GLY A 101 11.54 9.42 0.85
CA GLY A 101 10.51 9.00 -0.11
C GLY A 101 10.54 9.81 -1.40
N TYR A 102 9.76 9.35 -2.37
CA TYR A 102 9.67 9.96 -3.69
C TYR A 102 8.39 10.79 -3.78
N HIS A 103 8.56 12.05 -4.14
CA HIS A 103 7.44 12.89 -4.54
C HIS A 103 6.92 12.41 -5.89
N VAL A 104 5.72 11.83 -5.89
CA VAL A 104 5.06 11.42 -7.13
C VAL A 104 4.55 12.69 -7.82
N PRO A 105 4.91 12.92 -9.11
CA PRO A 105 4.46 14.09 -9.84
C PRO A 105 2.93 14.17 -9.93
N GLU A 106 2.41 15.38 -10.18
CA GLU A 106 0.97 15.58 -10.41
C GLU A 106 0.47 14.79 -11.62
N GLN A 107 -0.85 14.62 -11.67
CA GLN A 107 -1.50 13.89 -12.75
C GLN A 107 -1.13 14.48 -14.11
N GLY A 108 -0.77 13.62 -15.06
CA GLY A 108 -0.43 14.01 -16.43
C GLY A 108 0.91 14.71 -16.61
N LYS A 109 1.70 14.93 -15.54
CA LYS A 109 3.06 15.48 -15.66
C LYS A 109 4.10 14.48 -16.18
N SER A 110 3.81 13.18 -16.06
CA SER A 110 4.63 12.11 -16.61
C SER A 110 3.74 11.01 -17.20
N GLN A 111 4.31 10.17 -18.06
CA GLN A 111 3.57 9.02 -18.62
C GLN A 111 3.02 8.08 -17.53
N TRP A 112 3.70 7.97 -16.39
CA TRP A 112 3.30 7.08 -15.30
C TRP A 112 2.30 7.72 -14.32
N THR A 113 2.08 9.03 -14.40
CA THR A 113 1.10 9.76 -13.58
C THR A 113 -0.17 10.11 -14.36
N ALA A 114 -0.43 9.46 -15.50
CA ALA A 114 -1.64 9.72 -16.29
C ALA A 114 -2.94 9.44 -15.49
N ILE A 115 -2.89 8.49 -14.55
CA ILE A 115 -4.04 8.00 -13.78
C ILE A 115 -4.04 8.55 -12.34
N PHE A 116 -2.87 8.89 -11.78
CA PHE A 116 -2.69 9.22 -10.36
C PHE A 116 -2.27 10.68 -10.14
N GLY A 117 -2.99 11.40 -9.28
CA GLY A 117 -2.87 12.85 -9.07
C GLY A 117 -2.88 13.29 -7.60
N GLU A 118 -2.39 12.44 -6.72
CA GLU A 118 -2.82 12.42 -5.32
C GLU A 118 -1.92 13.18 -4.34
N GLN A 119 -0.98 13.98 -4.86
CA GLN A 119 0.10 14.58 -4.06
C GLN A 119 0.81 13.53 -3.18
N GLU A 120 1.05 12.36 -3.79
CA GLU A 120 1.57 11.20 -3.11
C GLU A 120 3.07 11.36 -2.78
N ILE A 121 3.44 10.90 -1.61
CA ILE A 121 4.83 10.60 -1.23
C ILE A 121 4.91 9.08 -1.07
N ALA A 122 5.59 8.43 -2.00
CA ALA A 122 5.83 7.00 -1.98
C ALA A 122 7.09 6.72 -1.14
N PHE A 123 6.90 6.09 0.02
CA PHE A 123 8.00 5.72 0.92
C PHE A 123 8.37 4.24 0.74
N PRO A 124 9.64 3.89 0.50
CA PRO A 124 10.03 2.49 0.30
C PRO A 124 9.87 1.69 1.60
N GLY A 125 9.19 0.56 1.52
CA GLY A 125 8.87 -0.31 2.65
C GLY A 125 7.75 0.25 3.53
N SER A 126 7.83 -0.05 4.83
CA SER A 126 6.84 0.39 5.82
C SER A 126 7.31 1.61 6.58
N ILE A 127 6.40 2.53 6.89
CA ILE A 127 6.68 3.64 7.82
C ILE A 127 6.79 3.06 9.24
N PRO A 128 7.88 3.31 9.97
CA PRO A 128 8.01 2.84 11.34
C PRO A 128 6.88 3.37 12.22
N TRP A 129 6.37 2.53 13.13
CA TRP A 129 5.34 2.98 14.07
C TRP A 129 5.81 4.17 14.91
N ASN A 130 7.12 4.30 15.13
CA ASN A 130 7.73 5.44 15.82
C ASN A 130 7.55 6.79 15.11
N ASP A 131 7.23 6.76 13.83
CA ASP A 131 6.97 7.95 13.02
C ASP A 131 5.49 8.24 12.81
N VAL A 132 4.59 7.51 13.49
CA VAL A 132 3.16 7.83 13.57
C VAL A 132 2.92 8.73 14.78
N TYR A 133 2.34 9.91 14.57
CA TYR A 133 2.20 10.97 15.60
C TYR A 133 0.76 11.30 15.96
N GLY A 134 -0.19 10.93 15.13
CA GLY A 134 -1.60 11.02 15.47
C GLY A 134 -2.46 10.28 14.48
N PHE A 135 -3.70 10.01 14.86
CA PHE A 135 -4.65 9.36 13.98
C PHE A 135 -6.08 9.70 14.38
N ARG A 136 -6.99 9.54 13.42
CA ARG A 136 -8.42 9.74 13.65
C ARG A 136 -9.24 8.80 12.79
N LYS A 137 -10.36 8.36 13.34
CA LYS A 137 -11.31 7.50 12.65
C LYS A 137 -12.01 8.26 11.54
N VAL A 138 -12.25 7.58 10.43
CA VAL A 138 -13.04 8.07 9.30
C VAL A 138 -14.23 7.15 9.10
N ASN A 139 -15.40 7.74 8.95
CA ASN A 139 -16.60 7.06 8.48
C ASN A 139 -17.14 7.82 7.26
N ASN A 140 -17.32 7.12 6.14
CA ASN A 140 -17.79 7.69 4.88
C ASN A 140 -17.06 8.99 4.49
N SER A 141 -15.72 8.95 4.45
CA SER A 141 -14.85 10.10 4.14
C SER A 141 -14.95 11.32 5.08
N LYS A 142 -15.62 11.17 6.23
CA LYS A 142 -15.73 12.19 7.29
C LYS A 142 -15.01 11.73 8.55
N PHE A 143 -14.32 12.65 9.21
CA PHE A 143 -13.70 12.34 10.49
C PHE A 143 -14.77 12.13 11.58
N THR A 144 -14.55 11.11 12.41
CA THR A 144 -15.42 10.77 13.54
C THR A 144 -14.57 10.47 14.78
N GLY A 145 -15.18 10.60 15.95
CA GLY A 145 -14.49 10.33 17.23
C GLY A 145 -13.37 11.33 17.56
N PRO A 146 -12.59 11.02 18.61
CA PRO A 146 -11.51 11.87 19.10
C PRO A 146 -10.27 11.81 18.20
N VAL A 147 -9.46 12.88 18.26
CA VAL A 147 -8.10 12.89 17.70
C VAL A 147 -7.19 12.22 18.73
N TRP A 148 -6.48 11.18 18.32
CA TRP A 148 -5.45 10.56 19.14
C TRP A 148 -4.10 11.12 18.74
N LEU A 149 -3.35 11.65 19.70
CA LEU A 149 -1.98 12.09 19.51
C LEU A 149 -1.07 11.16 20.30
N ARG A 150 0.13 10.93 19.77
CA ARG A 150 1.15 10.17 20.49
C ARG A 150 1.58 10.94 21.74
N ALA A 151 1.84 10.24 22.84
CA ALA A 151 2.49 10.85 24.00
C ALA A 151 4.02 10.83 23.85
N GLY A 152 4.69 11.94 24.16
CA GLY A 152 6.12 11.96 24.52
C GLY A 152 7.13 11.56 23.45
N SER A 153 7.02 12.05 22.22
CA SER A 153 8.04 11.81 21.17
C SER A 153 8.69 13.10 20.66
N GLY A 154 9.98 13.04 20.33
CA GLY A 154 10.82 14.23 20.07
C GLY A 154 10.31 15.19 19.00
N TYR A 155 9.66 14.70 17.93
CA TYR A 155 9.10 15.59 16.89
C TYR A 155 7.75 16.22 17.29
N LEU A 156 7.10 15.70 18.34
CA LEU A 156 5.82 16.20 18.83
C LEU A 156 6.02 17.32 19.85
N THR A 157 6.64 18.40 19.40
CA THR A 157 6.64 19.67 20.14
C THR A 157 5.22 20.24 20.19
N GLU A 158 4.95 21.14 21.13
CA GLU A 158 3.62 21.78 21.26
C GLU A 158 3.12 22.40 19.93
N PRO A 159 3.94 23.16 19.15
CA PRO A 159 3.50 23.68 17.86
C PRO A 159 3.15 22.59 16.84
N ASN A 160 3.89 21.48 16.82
CA ASN A 160 3.62 20.37 15.90
C ASN A 160 2.38 19.59 16.32
N SER A 161 2.14 19.41 17.62
CA SER A 161 0.93 18.79 18.14
C SER A 161 -0.33 19.57 17.73
N LEU A 162 -0.29 20.90 17.84
CA LEU A 162 -1.38 21.78 17.41
C LEU A 162 -1.62 21.70 15.89
N LYS A 163 -0.54 21.66 15.10
CA LYS A 163 -0.65 21.46 13.64
C LYS A 163 -1.32 20.13 13.32
N ILE A 164 -0.86 19.03 13.90
CA ILE A 164 -1.42 17.69 13.65
C ILE A 164 -2.88 17.65 14.10
N HIS A 165 -3.19 18.20 15.27
CA HIS A 165 -4.55 18.31 15.76
C HIS A 165 -5.43 19.10 14.78
N LYS A 166 -4.97 20.25 14.29
CA LYS A 166 -5.70 21.05 13.28
C LYS A 166 -5.92 20.26 12.00
N LEU A 167 -4.90 19.56 11.49
CA LEU A 167 -5.01 18.71 10.28
C LEU A 167 -6.09 17.63 10.44
N LEU A 168 -6.11 16.95 11.60
CA LEU A 168 -7.03 15.85 11.90
C LEU A 168 -8.39 16.33 12.44
N SER A 169 -8.54 17.61 12.77
CA SER A 169 -9.80 18.17 13.28
C SER A 169 -10.91 18.17 12.23
N GLY A 170 -10.54 18.21 10.94
CA GLY A 170 -11.47 18.33 9.82
C GLY A 170 -11.95 19.76 9.55
N GLN A 171 -11.41 20.75 10.26
CA GLN A 171 -11.62 22.16 9.96
C GLN A 171 -11.05 22.51 8.57
N PRO A 172 -11.66 23.44 7.82
CA PRO A 172 -11.07 23.99 6.60
C PRO A 172 -9.64 24.47 6.85
N GLN A 173 -8.71 24.13 5.96
CA GLN A 173 -7.31 24.54 6.02
C GLN A 173 -7.06 25.74 5.13
#